data_AF-A0A1F8QM98-F1
#
_entry.id   AF-A0A1F8QM98-F1
#
_cell.length_a   1.000
_cell.length_b   1.000
_cell.length_c   1.000
_cell.angle_alpha   90.00
_cell.angle_beta   90.00
_cell.angle_gamma   90.00
#
_symmetry.space_group_name_H-M   'P 1'
#
loop_
_entity.id
_entity.type
_entity.pdbx_description
1 polymer ?
#
loop_
_entity_poly.entity_id
_entity_poly.type
_entity_poly.pdbx_seq_one_letter_code
_entity_poly.pdbx_strand_id
1 'polypeptide(L)'
;MAHRLLEGIRIVDLTMVFAGPVSTKIMAELGAEVIKIESVQRADVFTRANVYPENQPGDDAWNRGSHFHALNAGKKGISLNLADERGRDIFKRLVGISDAVVENYSPRVMDNLGLDYEQLKKVKPDIVMVSLSGLGHYGPLRDFYMYVPGMEGMGGLTYTTGQPDTPPLLTGHAYGDWVAGVNAAAALMTALFYRQTTGKGQYVDLSGREAVACHLGDLIME
;
A
#
# COMPACT_ATOMS: atom_id res chain seq x y z
N MET A 1 18.80 21.66 -8.51
CA MET A 1 18.46 20.31 -9.02
C MET A 1 17.84 19.56 -7.86
N ALA A 2 16.66 18.95 -8.02
CA ALA A 2 16.12 18.10 -6.97
C ALA A 2 16.99 16.85 -6.87
N HIS A 3 17.64 16.64 -5.74
CA HIS A 3 18.39 15.40 -5.48
C HIS A 3 17.39 14.24 -5.39
N ARG A 4 17.67 13.12 -6.05
CA ARG A 4 16.90 11.88 -5.93
C ARG A 4 17.25 11.23 -4.59
N LEU A 5 16.50 11.56 -3.54
CA LEU A 5 16.80 11.23 -2.15
C LEU A 5 16.85 9.72 -1.87
N LEU A 6 16.13 8.93 -2.65
CA LEU A 6 16.06 7.46 -2.53
C LEU A 6 16.69 6.74 -3.73
N GLU A 7 17.60 7.40 -4.45
CA GLU A 7 18.35 6.75 -5.52
C GLU A 7 19.10 5.51 -4.99
N GLY A 8 19.00 4.41 -5.72
CA GLY A 8 19.58 3.12 -5.34
C GLY A 8 18.66 2.24 -4.48
N ILE A 9 17.53 2.76 -3.98
CA ILE A 9 16.52 1.95 -3.28
C ILE A 9 15.57 1.30 -4.31
N ARG A 10 15.35 -0.01 -4.21
CA ARG A 10 14.41 -0.79 -5.01
C ARG A 10 13.26 -1.35 -4.16
N ILE A 11 12.02 -1.12 -4.58
CA ILE A 11 10.82 -1.53 -3.85
C ILE A 11 9.95 -2.40 -4.75
N VAL A 12 9.54 -3.56 -4.24
CA VAL A 12 8.51 -4.39 -4.87
C VAL A 12 7.14 -3.95 -4.35
N ASP A 13 6.27 -3.50 -5.25
CA ASP A 13 4.95 -2.98 -4.95
C ASP A 13 3.86 -4.00 -5.33
N LEU A 14 3.30 -4.68 -4.33
CA LEU A 14 2.15 -5.59 -4.46
C LEU A 14 0.81 -4.87 -4.21
N THR A 15 0.83 -3.55 -4.02
CA THR A 15 -0.32 -2.83 -3.51
C THR A 15 -1.41 -2.61 -4.55
N MET A 16 -2.64 -2.44 -4.09
CA MET A 16 -3.85 -2.24 -4.91
C MET A 16 -4.67 -1.06 -4.41
N VAL A 17 -5.59 -0.58 -5.23
CA VAL A 17 -6.60 0.43 -4.90
C VAL A 17 -5.96 1.79 -4.61
N PHE A 18 -5.74 2.18 -3.36
CA PHE A 18 -5.39 3.57 -3.04
C PHE A 18 -4.28 3.71 -2.00
N ALA A 19 -4.49 3.26 -0.75
CA ALA A 19 -3.57 3.54 0.35
C ALA A 19 -2.13 3.03 0.12
N GLY A 20 -2.00 1.77 -0.29
CA GLY A 20 -0.68 1.19 -0.62
C GLY A 20 -0.04 1.82 -1.86
N PRO A 21 -0.78 2.06 -2.95
CA PRO A 21 -0.21 2.79 -4.09
C PRO A 21 0.26 4.20 -3.76
N VAL A 22 -0.42 4.93 -2.87
CA VAL A 22 0.02 6.24 -2.35
C VAL A 22 1.39 6.12 -1.69
N SER A 23 1.60 5.13 -0.81
CA SER A 23 2.86 5.00 -0.08
C SER A 23 4.04 4.76 -1.03
N THR A 24 3.87 3.85 -1.98
CA THR A 24 4.90 3.51 -2.97
C THR A 24 5.08 4.58 -4.05
N LYS A 25 4.04 5.37 -4.35
CA LYS A 25 4.15 6.57 -5.21
C LYS A 25 5.10 7.59 -4.60
N ILE A 26 4.92 7.90 -3.31
CA ILE A 26 5.79 8.85 -2.59
C ILE A 26 7.26 8.40 -2.70
N MET A 27 7.54 7.11 -2.54
CA MET A 27 8.89 6.57 -2.67
C MET A 27 9.45 6.73 -4.09
N ALA A 28 8.64 6.49 -5.13
CA ALA A 28 9.03 6.68 -6.53
C ALA A 28 9.34 8.15 -6.84
N GLU A 29 8.51 9.08 -6.34
CA GLU A 29 8.72 10.53 -6.51
C GLU A 29 10.00 11.03 -5.80
N LEU A 30 10.39 10.37 -4.71
CA LEU A 30 11.65 10.62 -4.02
C LEU A 30 12.86 9.93 -4.68
N GLY A 31 12.65 9.16 -5.76
CA GLY A 31 13.70 8.60 -6.61
C GLY A 31 13.97 7.10 -6.44
N ALA A 32 13.16 6.37 -5.65
CA ALA A 32 13.28 4.92 -5.55
C ALA A 32 12.83 4.22 -6.85
N GLU A 33 13.46 3.10 -7.19
CA GLU A 33 12.99 2.21 -8.24
C GLU A 33 11.84 1.35 -7.70
N VAL A 34 10.60 1.73 -8.02
CA VAL A 34 9.41 0.99 -7.61
C VAL A 34 8.96 0.08 -8.74
N ILE A 35 8.85 -1.22 -8.46
CA ILE A 35 8.42 -2.25 -9.41
C ILE A 35 7.09 -2.80 -8.94
N LYS A 36 6.02 -2.35 -9.60
CA LYS A 36 4.66 -2.80 -9.37
C LYS A 36 4.44 -4.17 -10.00
N ILE A 37 3.92 -5.10 -9.21
CA ILE A 37 3.49 -6.41 -9.68
C ILE A 37 1.98 -6.42 -9.74
N GLU A 38 1.45 -6.76 -10.91
CA GLU A 38 0.04 -6.99 -11.14
C GLU A 38 -0.17 -8.37 -11.76
N SER A 39 -1.40 -8.87 -11.77
CA SER A 39 -1.76 -10.10 -12.46
C SER A 39 -2.89 -9.80 -13.43
N VAL A 40 -2.77 -10.25 -14.68
CA VAL A 40 -3.89 -10.15 -15.65
C VAL A 40 -5.10 -11.01 -15.23
N GLN A 41 -4.89 -12.05 -14.41
CA GLN A 41 -5.97 -12.86 -13.84
C GLN A 41 -6.70 -12.13 -12.71
N ARG A 42 -6.02 -11.18 -12.04
CA ARG A 42 -6.57 -10.41 -10.92
C ARG A 42 -6.08 -8.97 -10.96
N ALA A 43 -6.46 -8.26 -12.01
CA ALA A 43 -6.07 -6.88 -12.21
C ALA A 43 -6.70 -5.96 -11.14
N ASP A 44 -6.05 -4.85 -10.83
CA ASP A 44 -6.61 -3.79 -9.99
C ASP A 44 -7.66 -2.98 -10.78
N VAL A 45 -8.82 -3.58 -11.01
CA VAL A 45 -9.91 -3.00 -11.80
C VAL A 45 -10.38 -1.65 -11.25
N PHE A 46 -10.21 -1.41 -9.96
CA PHE A 46 -10.59 -0.14 -9.34
C PHE A 46 -9.75 1.02 -9.87
N THR A 47 -8.46 0.80 -10.11
CA THR A 47 -7.57 1.84 -10.64
C THR A 47 -7.45 1.78 -12.16
N ARG A 48 -7.48 0.58 -12.74
CA ARG A 48 -7.30 0.32 -14.18
C ARG A 48 -8.54 0.59 -15.03
N ALA A 49 -9.75 0.40 -14.48
CA ALA A 49 -10.97 0.30 -15.30
C ALA A 49 -12.22 0.97 -14.71
N ASN A 50 -12.06 2.01 -13.88
CA ASN A 50 -13.17 2.73 -13.24
C ASN A 50 -13.46 4.10 -13.89
N VAL A 51 -12.43 4.94 -14.02
CA VAL A 51 -12.55 6.30 -14.54
C VAL A 51 -11.54 6.50 -15.66
N TYR A 52 -12.01 6.99 -16.79
CA TYR A 52 -11.20 7.27 -17.98
C TYR A 52 -11.29 8.76 -18.35
N PRO A 53 -10.25 9.32 -19.00
CA PRO A 53 -10.37 10.61 -19.67
C PRO A 53 -11.60 10.64 -20.57
N GLU A 54 -12.38 11.72 -20.48
CA GLU A 54 -13.61 11.93 -21.27
C GLU A 54 -14.68 10.84 -21.08
N ASN A 55 -14.59 10.02 -20.02
CA ASN A 55 -15.40 8.83 -19.80
C ASN A 55 -15.35 7.82 -20.96
N GLN A 56 -14.24 7.78 -21.70
CA GLN A 56 -14.04 6.86 -22.82
C GLN A 56 -12.85 5.92 -22.60
N PRO A 57 -13.08 4.60 -22.54
CA PRO A 57 -12.00 3.62 -22.34
C PRO A 57 -11.00 3.63 -23.49
N GLY A 58 -11.45 3.75 -24.75
CA GLY A 58 -10.61 3.65 -25.94
C GLY A 58 -10.02 2.25 -26.16
N ASP A 59 -9.14 2.12 -27.16
CA ASP A 59 -8.57 0.83 -27.59
C ASP A 59 -7.55 0.23 -26.60
N ASP A 60 -6.95 1.08 -25.75
CA ASP A 60 -5.99 0.67 -24.71
C ASP A 60 -6.48 1.08 -23.32
N ALA A 61 -7.67 0.61 -22.97
CA ALA A 61 -8.34 0.95 -21.71
C ALA A 61 -7.45 0.70 -20.48
N TRP A 62 -6.64 -0.36 -20.50
CA TRP A 62 -5.77 -0.76 -19.39
C TRP A 62 -4.71 0.28 -19.02
N ASN A 63 -4.30 1.13 -19.97
CA ASN A 63 -3.35 2.23 -19.77
C ASN A 63 -4.05 3.60 -19.82
N ARG A 64 -5.34 3.66 -19.51
CA ARG A 64 -6.12 4.91 -19.49
C ARG A 64 -6.86 5.16 -18.19
N GLY A 65 -6.79 4.24 -17.23
CA GLY A 65 -7.36 4.42 -15.90
C GLY A 65 -6.77 5.64 -15.19
N SER A 66 -7.58 6.66 -14.91
CA SER A 66 -7.10 7.92 -14.34
C SER A 66 -6.49 7.75 -12.94
N HIS A 67 -7.13 6.93 -12.10
CA HIS A 67 -6.60 6.55 -10.79
C HIS A 67 -5.28 5.79 -10.91
N PHE A 68 -5.17 4.86 -11.86
CA PHE A 68 -3.92 4.12 -12.07
C PHE A 68 -2.77 5.08 -12.40
N HIS A 69 -2.99 6.04 -13.31
CA HIS A 69 -1.99 7.05 -13.65
C HIS A 69 -1.64 7.95 -12.46
N ALA A 70 -2.63 8.43 -11.72
CA ALA A 70 -2.41 9.29 -10.56
C ALA A 70 -1.59 8.61 -9.46
N LEU A 71 -1.79 7.30 -9.26
CA LEU A 71 -1.21 6.55 -8.15
C LEU A 71 0.06 5.76 -8.50
N ASN A 72 0.34 5.54 -9.78
CA ASN A 72 1.45 4.68 -10.21
C ASN A 72 2.43 5.35 -11.19
N ALA A 73 2.33 6.68 -11.36
CA ALA A 73 3.32 7.44 -12.10
C ALA A 73 4.74 7.20 -11.55
N GLY A 74 5.71 7.02 -12.45
CA GLY A 74 7.11 6.76 -12.11
C GLY A 74 7.44 5.29 -11.75
N LYS A 75 6.44 4.43 -11.55
CA LYS A 75 6.67 3.01 -11.27
C LYS A 75 6.94 2.21 -12.55
N LYS A 76 7.77 1.17 -12.44
CA LYS A 76 7.88 0.10 -13.45
C LYS A 76 6.79 -0.93 -13.19
N GLY A 77 6.34 -1.64 -14.22
CA GLY A 77 5.32 -2.68 -14.09
C GLY A 77 5.80 -4.03 -14.62
N ILE A 78 5.44 -5.11 -13.93
CA ILE A 78 5.56 -6.49 -14.41
C ILE A 78 4.30 -7.28 -14.06
N SER A 79 3.81 -8.09 -15.01
CA SER A 79 2.69 -8.98 -14.74
C SER A 79 3.17 -10.34 -14.25
N LEU A 80 2.82 -10.73 -13.03
CA LEU A 80 3.10 -12.05 -12.44
C LEU A 80 1.84 -12.62 -11.79
N ASN A 81 1.54 -13.89 -12.09
CA ASN A 81 0.54 -14.63 -11.33
C ASN A 81 1.20 -15.30 -10.12
N LEU A 82 1.03 -14.75 -8.92
CA LEU A 82 1.62 -15.30 -7.69
C LEU A 82 0.93 -16.60 -7.21
N ALA A 83 -0.20 -16.98 -7.79
CA ALA A 83 -0.81 -18.29 -7.56
C ALA A 83 0.00 -19.42 -8.23
N ASP A 84 0.80 -19.10 -9.25
CA ASP A 84 1.65 -20.07 -9.94
C ASP A 84 3.03 -20.14 -9.30
N GLU A 85 3.61 -21.35 -9.26
CA GLU A 85 4.96 -21.58 -8.74
C GLU A 85 6.01 -20.72 -9.46
N ARG A 86 5.91 -20.63 -10.79
CA ARG A 86 6.80 -19.79 -11.61
C ARG A 86 6.68 -18.31 -11.26
N GLY A 87 5.47 -17.82 -10.98
CA GLY A 87 5.27 -16.43 -10.56
C GLY A 87 5.91 -16.15 -9.21
N ARG A 88 5.78 -17.09 -8.26
CA ARG A 88 6.44 -17.01 -6.95
C ARG A 88 7.96 -17.08 -7.04
N ASP A 89 8.52 -17.92 -7.92
CA ASP A 89 9.97 -17.97 -8.15
C ASP A 89 10.52 -16.65 -8.68
N ILE A 90 9.89 -16.08 -9.71
CA ILE A 90 10.30 -14.78 -10.27
C ILE A 90 10.16 -13.68 -9.22
N PHE A 91 9.07 -13.68 -8.44
CA PHE A 91 8.89 -12.75 -7.33
C PHE A 91 10.01 -12.85 -6.31
N LYS A 92 10.37 -14.06 -5.84
CA LYS A 92 11.46 -14.26 -4.88
C LYS A 92 12.80 -13.80 -5.44
N ARG A 93 13.08 -14.03 -6.73
CA ARG A 93 14.27 -13.50 -7.39
C ARG A 93 14.31 -11.98 -7.39
N LEU A 94 13.15 -11.33 -7.60
CA LEU A 94 13.04 -9.88 -7.51
C LEU A 94 13.24 -9.38 -6.07
N VAL A 95 12.67 -10.06 -5.08
CA VAL A 95 12.89 -9.76 -3.65
C VAL A 95 14.38 -9.85 -3.29
N GLY A 96 15.11 -10.85 -3.79
CA GLY A 96 16.53 -11.03 -3.53
C GLY A 96 17.42 -9.87 -3.96
N ILE A 97 16.95 -9.03 -4.90
CA ILE A 97 17.66 -7.83 -5.37
C ILE A 97 16.98 -6.52 -4.96
N SER A 98 15.95 -6.58 -4.10
CA SER A 98 15.18 -5.43 -3.67
C SER A 98 15.45 -5.09 -2.20
N ASP A 99 15.11 -3.86 -1.84
CA ASP A 99 15.29 -3.31 -0.50
C ASP A 99 14.05 -3.49 0.37
N ALA A 100 12.88 -3.44 -0.25
CA ALA A 100 11.61 -3.61 0.44
C ALA A 100 10.52 -4.27 -0.41
N VAL A 101 9.53 -4.83 0.28
CA VAL A 101 8.24 -5.24 -0.29
C VAL A 101 7.14 -4.45 0.42
N VAL A 102 6.19 -3.92 -0.34
CA VAL A 102 4.99 -3.26 0.19
C VAL A 102 3.76 -3.97 -0.34
N GLU A 103 2.83 -4.32 0.55
CA GLU A 103 1.57 -4.97 0.20
C GLU A 103 0.42 -4.43 1.07
N ASN A 104 -0.81 -4.54 0.57
CA ASN A 104 -2.01 -4.09 1.28
C ASN A 104 -3.17 -5.09 1.12
N TYR A 105 -2.84 -6.38 1.08
CA TYR A 105 -3.83 -7.43 1.02
C TYR A 105 -4.47 -7.67 2.40
N SER A 106 -5.49 -8.53 2.44
CA SER A 106 -5.96 -9.03 3.74
C SER A 106 -4.90 -9.95 4.36
N PRO A 107 -4.84 -10.06 5.70
CA PRO A 107 -3.71 -10.71 6.39
C PRO A 107 -3.38 -12.14 5.94
N ARG A 108 -4.36 -12.86 5.40
CA ARG A 108 -4.22 -14.26 4.96
C ARG A 108 -3.54 -14.41 3.59
N VAL A 109 -3.48 -13.36 2.76
CA VAL A 109 -3.10 -13.52 1.35
C VAL A 109 -1.63 -13.89 1.20
N MET A 110 -0.72 -13.16 1.85
CA MET A 110 0.72 -13.42 1.74
C MET A 110 1.09 -14.78 2.35
N ASP A 111 0.48 -15.14 3.48
CA ASP A 111 0.63 -16.46 4.12
C ASP A 111 0.17 -17.59 3.18
N ASN A 112 -1.02 -17.47 2.58
CA ASN A 112 -1.56 -18.47 1.65
C ASN A 112 -0.70 -18.61 0.38
N LEU A 113 -0.02 -17.55 -0.03
CA LEU A 113 0.92 -17.59 -1.14
C LEU A 113 2.29 -18.16 -0.74
N GLY A 114 2.56 -18.36 0.55
CA GLY A 114 3.88 -18.73 1.07
C GLY A 114 4.92 -17.63 0.83
N LEU A 115 4.48 -16.38 0.93
CA LEU A 115 5.27 -15.16 0.70
C LEU A 115 5.23 -14.21 1.91
N ASP A 116 4.89 -14.74 3.09
CA ASP A 116 4.96 -14.00 4.36
C ASP A 116 6.38 -13.47 4.64
N TYR A 117 6.49 -12.56 5.62
CA TYR A 117 7.76 -11.94 5.98
C TYR A 117 8.87 -12.95 6.28
N GLU A 118 8.55 -14.03 6.99
CA GLU A 118 9.54 -15.06 7.35
C GLU A 118 10.04 -15.82 6.11
N GLN A 119 9.19 -16.04 5.10
CA GLN A 119 9.63 -16.58 3.81
C GLN A 119 10.49 -15.59 3.03
N LEU A 120 10.15 -14.29 3.02
CA LEU A 120 10.94 -13.29 2.31
C LEU A 120 12.31 -13.08 2.97
N LYS A 121 12.37 -13.12 4.30
CA LYS A 121 13.60 -13.02 5.07
C LYS A 121 14.59 -14.16 4.78
N LYS A 122 14.10 -15.37 4.47
CA LYS A 122 14.96 -16.47 4.00
C LYS A 122 15.64 -16.18 2.66
N VAL A 123 15.00 -15.36 1.82
CA VAL A 123 15.53 -14.94 0.52
C VAL A 123 16.49 -13.76 0.68
N LYS A 124 16.11 -12.78 1.49
CA LYS A 124 16.87 -11.54 1.74
C LYS A 124 16.81 -11.23 3.25
N PRO A 125 17.83 -11.60 4.05
CA PRO A 125 17.78 -11.53 5.52
C PRO A 125 17.54 -10.14 6.13
N ASP A 126 17.86 -9.09 5.37
CA ASP A 126 17.72 -7.68 5.70
C ASP A 126 16.56 -6.99 4.96
N ILE A 127 15.63 -7.75 4.37
CA ILE A 127 14.46 -7.19 3.68
C ILE A 127 13.57 -6.40 4.65
N VAL A 128 13.07 -5.25 4.18
CA VAL A 128 11.98 -4.53 4.83
C VAL A 128 10.66 -4.96 4.20
N MET A 129 9.66 -5.29 5.00
CA MET A 129 8.31 -5.56 4.50
C MET A 129 7.32 -4.65 5.22
N VAL A 130 6.52 -3.91 4.47
CA VAL A 130 5.41 -3.12 4.99
C VAL A 130 4.12 -3.75 4.53
N SER A 131 3.28 -4.12 5.47
CA SER A 131 1.90 -4.53 5.22
C SER A 131 0.95 -3.45 5.70
N LEU A 132 0.05 -3.00 4.82
CA LEU A 132 -0.94 -1.99 5.11
C LEU A 132 -2.34 -2.58 4.92
N SER A 133 -2.93 -3.10 5.98
CA SER A 133 -4.32 -3.57 5.94
C SER A 133 -5.24 -2.59 6.66
N GLY A 134 -6.55 -2.63 6.39
CA GLY A 134 -7.46 -1.68 7.03
C GLY A 134 -7.51 -1.81 8.56
N LEU A 135 -7.27 -3.01 9.09
CA LEU A 135 -7.42 -3.33 10.51
C LEU A 135 -6.16 -3.91 11.18
N GLY A 136 -5.03 -4.01 10.46
CA GLY A 136 -3.81 -4.65 10.95
C GLY A 136 -3.87 -6.19 10.88
N HIS A 137 -2.73 -6.85 11.11
CA HIS A 137 -2.60 -8.31 11.07
C HIS A 137 -2.84 -8.99 12.44
N TYR A 138 -3.12 -8.20 13.48
CA TYR A 138 -3.40 -8.69 14.84
C TYR A 138 -4.77 -8.26 15.36
N GLY A 139 -5.20 -8.89 16.45
CA GLY A 139 -6.47 -8.60 17.11
C GLY A 139 -7.68 -9.31 16.49
N PRO A 140 -8.86 -9.18 17.13
CA PRO A 140 -10.05 -9.95 16.79
C PRO A 140 -10.68 -9.57 15.44
N LEU A 141 -10.32 -8.40 14.90
CA LEU A 141 -10.90 -7.86 13.67
C LEU A 141 -9.99 -7.99 12.45
N ARG A 142 -8.79 -8.58 12.58
CA ARG A 142 -7.81 -8.65 11.48
C ARG A 142 -8.34 -9.27 10.18
N ASP A 143 -9.29 -10.18 10.27
CA ASP A 143 -9.82 -10.90 9.11
C ASP A 143 -10.96 -10.16 8.38
N PHE A 144 -11.39 -8.99 8.89
CA PHE A 144 -12.40 -8.17 8.24
C PHE A 144 -11.79 -7.31 7.14
N TYR A 145 -12.45 -7.32 5.97
CA TYR A 145 -12.13 -6.41 4.87
C TYR A 145 -12.64 -5.01 5.20
N MET A 146 -11.81 -4.02 4.90
CA MET A 146 -12.12 -2.63 5.18
C MET A 146 -11.68 -1.73 4.03
N TYR A 147 -12.61 -0.88 3.61
CA TYR A 147 -12.40 0.22 2.67
C TYR A 147 -12.57 1.55 3.41
N VAL A 148 -12.34 2.67 2.71
CA VAL A 148 -12.41 4.03 3.25
C VAL A 148 -13.58 4.27 4.23
N PRO A 149 -14.85 3.91 3.93
CA PRO A 149 -15.95 4.21 4.85
C PRO A 149 -15.81 3.51 6.21
N GLY A 150 -15.36 2.26 6.22
CA GLY A 150 -15.09 1.52 7.45
C GLY A 150 -13.86 2.06 8.18
N MET A 151 -12.83 2.45 7.44
CA MET A 151 -11.59 3.00 8.00
C MET A 151 -11.84 4.35 8.70
N GLU A 152 -12.53 5.27 8.02
CA GLU A 152 -12.89 6.58 8.59
C GLU A 152 -13.91 6.46 9.71
N GLY A 153 -14.89 5.55 9.57
CA GLY A 153 -15.88 5.28 10.61
C GLY A 153 -15.24 4.75 11.89
N MET A 154 -14.44 3.68 11.78
CA MET A 154 -13.81 3.04 12.94
C MET A 154 -12.59 3.78 13.48
N GLY A 155 -12.00 4.66 12.67
CA GLY A 155 -10.99 5.63 13.09
C GLY A 155 -11.59 6.89 13.70
N GLY A 156 -12.93 7.00 13.77
CA GLY A 156 -13.68 8.10 14.39
C GLY A 156 -13.74 9.40 13.59
N LEU A 157 -13.11 9.47 12.42
CA LEU A 157 -13.10 10.68 11.59
C LEU A 157 -14.51 11.10 11.11
N THR A 158 -15.41 10.13 10.94
CA THR A 158 -16.81 10.44 10.60
C THR A 158 -17.55 11.17 11.72
N TYR A 159 -17.18 10.95 12.99
CA TYR A 159 -17.78 11.64 14.13
C TYR A 159 -17.54 13.15 14.09
N THR A 160 -16.40 13.55 13.54
CA THR A 160 -15.98 14.96 13.44
C THR A 160 -16.36 15.59 12.11
N THR A 161 -17.07 14.87 11.24
CA THR A 161 -17.36 15.28 9.86
C THR A 161 -18.87 15.39 9.66
N GLY A 162 -19.35 16.61 9.50
CA GLY A 162 -20.77 16.90 9.30
C GLY A 162 -21.24 18.09 10.11
N GLN A 163 -22.55 18.30 10.17
CA GLN A 163 -23.18 19.29 11.04
C GLN A 163 -23.65 18.62 12.36
N PRO A 164 -23.70 19.34 13.50
CA PRO A 164 -24.02 18.78 14.83
C PRO A 164 -25.28 17.91 14.91
N ASP A 165 -26.30 18.22 14.10
CA ASP A 165 -27.60 17.52 14.10
C ASP A 165 -27.84 16.67 12.84
N THR A 166 -26.77 16.27 12.16
CA THR A 166 -26.82 15.40 10.98
C THR A 166 -26.11 14.08 11.23
N PRO A 167 -26.50 12.99 10.53
CA PRO A 167 -25.73 11.75 10.59
C PRO A 167 -24.26 11.98 10.21
N PRO A 168 -23.31 11.23 10.82
CA PRO A 168 -21.90 11.28 10.47
C PRO A 168 -21.68 11.17 8.95
N LEU A 169 -20.84 12.05 8.41
CA LEU A 169 -20.49 12.04 6.99
C LEU A 169 -19.08 11.50 6.78
N LEU A 170 -18.83 10.94 5.60
CA LEU A 170 -17.48 10.67 5.14
C LEU A 170 -16.80 11.99 4.76
N THR A 171 -15.47 12.01 4.76
CA THR A 171 -14.69 13.19 4.37
C THR A 171 -14.84 13.62 2.91
N GLY A 172 -15.58 12.85 2.10
CA GLY A 172 -15.88 13.15 0.69
C GLY A 172 -14.75 12.80 -0.28
N HIS A 173 -13.57 12.47 0.22
CA HIS A 173 -12.43 11.97 -0.53
C HIS A 173 -11.89 10.68 0.11
N ALA A 174 -10.98 9.98 -0.56
CA ALA A 174 -10.29 8.83 0.03
C ALA A 174 -9.27 9.27 1.10
N TYR A 175 -9.65 10.18 2.01
CA TYR A 175 -8.75 10.80 2.98
C TYR A 175 -8.13 9.76 3.91
N GLY A 176 -8.93 8.81 4.39
CA GLY A 176 -8.41 7.68 5.19
C GLY A 176 -7.29 6.92 4.48
N ASP A 177 -7.44 6.66 3.17
CA ASP A 177 -6.41 5.98 2.37
C ASP A 177 -5.16 6.85 2.18
N TRP A 178 -5.30 8.16 2.01
CA TRP A 178 -4.16 9.08 1.94
C TRP A 178 -3.37 9.10 3.25
N VAL A 179 -4.08 9.21 4.38
CA VAL A 179 -3.49 9.18 5.72
C VAL A 179 -2.74 7.86 5.93
N ALA A 180 -3.38 6.73 5.65
CA ALA A 180 -2.76 5.42 5.78
C ALA A 180 -1.54 5.27 4.85
N GLY A 181 -1.62 5.75 3.61
CA GLY A 181 -0.53 5.71 2.64
C GLY A 181 0.68 6.56 3.03
N VAL A 182 0.46 7.78 3.53
CA VAL A 182 1.54 8.65 4.02
C VAL A 182 2.21 8.04 5.26
N ASN A 183 1.43 7.48 6.19
CA ASN A 183 1.98 6.78 7.35
C ASN A 183 2.79 5.54 6.93
N ALA A 184 2.32 4.78 5.94
CA ALA A 184 3.07 3.65 5.39
C ALA A 184 4.37 4.07 4.69
N ALA A 185 4.38 5.20 3.97
CA ALA A 185 5.62 5.74 3.40
C ALA A 185 6.61 6.16 4.49
N ALA A 186 6.14 6.83 5.55
CA ALA A 186 6.97 7.21 6.69
C ALA A 186 7.55 5.99 7.42
N ALA A 187 6.73 4.97 7.66
CA ALA A 187 7.17 3.72 8.28
C ALA A 187 8.19 2.98 7.40
N LEU A 188 7.96 2.95 6.08
CA LEU A 188 8.89 2.35 5.13
C LEU A 188 10.26 3.06 5.12
N MET A 189 10.27 4.39 5.05
CA MET A 189 11.50 5.18 5.12
C MET A 189 12.24 4.95 6.44
N THR A 190 11.51 4.88 7.55
CA THR A 190 12.07 4.65 8.88
C THR A 190 12.68 3.25 9.00
N ALA A 191 12.01 2.23 8.49
CA ALA A 191 12.52 0.85 8.48
C ALA A 191 13.75 0.70 7.55
N LEU A 192 13.77 1.38 6.40
CA LEU A 192 14.94 1.43 5.53
C LEU A 192 16.13 2.14 6.20
N PHE A 193 15.88 3.23 6.93
CA PHE A 193 16.90 3.91 7.73
C PHE A 193 17.42 3.02 8.87
N TYR A 194 16.54 2.31 9.57
CA TYR A 194 16.92 1.32 10.59
C TYR A 194 17.82 0.23 9.99
N ARG A 195 17.46 -0.29 8.81
CA ARG A 195 18.29 -1.26 8.09
C ARG A 195 19.64 -0.69 7.72
N GLN A 196 19.71 0.55 7.25
CA GLN A 196 20.98 1.19 6.89
C GLN A 196 21.91 1.35 8.09
N THR A 197 21.36 1.63 9.28
CA THR A 197 22.15 1.85 10.50
C THR A 197 22.52 0.56 11.24
N THR A 198 21.72 -0.50 11.09
CA THR A 198 21.89 -1.75 11.87
C THR A 198 22.23 -2.98 11.03
N GLY A 199 22.04 -2.92 9.71
CA GLY A 199 22.10 -4.06 8.80
C GLY A 199 20.91 -5.02 8.91
N LYS A 200 19.86 -4.69 9.67
CA LYS A 200 18.72 -5.57 9.93
C LYS A 200 17.44 -5.07 9.27
N GLY A 201 16.76 -5.95 8.54
CA GLY A 201 15.42 -5.71 8.01
C GLY A 201 14.35 -5.77 9.10
N GLN A 202 13.11 -5.41 8.74
CA GLN A 202 11.97 -5.37 9.66
C GLN A 202 10.66 -5.67 8.94
N TYR A 203 9.72 -6.26 9.67
CA TYR A 203 8.31 -6.29 9.28
C TYR A 203 7.57 -5.16 9.98
N VAL A 204 6.82 -4.38 9.20
CA VAL A 204 5.95 -3.32 9.68
C VAL A 204 4.52 -3.73 9.34
N ASP A 205 3.73 -4.02 10.37
CA ASP A 205 2.28 -4.16 10.27
C ASP A 205 1.63 -2.81 10.56
N LEU A 206 0.89 -2.26 9.60
CA LEU A 206 0.25 -0.97 9.70
C LEU A 206 -1.26 -1.12 9.50
N SER A 207 -2.02 -0.66 10.49
CA SER A 207 -3.47 -0.57 10.41
C SER A 207 -3.90 0.78 9.85
N GLY A 208 -4.69 0.77 8.78
CA GLY A 208 -5.32 1.98 8.24
C GLY A 208 -6.22 2.68 9.27
N ARG A 209 -6.98 1.91 10.06
CA ARG A 209 -7.79 2.44 11.17
C ARG A 209 -6.93 3.19 12.20
N GLU A 210 -5.82 2.59 12.63
CA GLU A 210 -4.93 3.23 13.63
C GLU A 210 -4.31 4.50 13.06
N ALA A 211 -3.88 4.48 11.79
CA ALA A 211 -3.36 5.66 11.11
C ALA A 211 -4.38 6.81 11.08
N VAL A 212 -5.65 6.50 10.79
CA VAL A 212 -6.74 7.49 10.81
C VAL A 212 -7.04 7.97 12.23
N ALA A 213 -7.09 7.07 13.22
CA ALA A 213 -7.36 7.43 14.61
C ALA A 213 -6.36 8.45 15.16
N CYS A 214 -5.08 8.35 14.77
CA CYS A 214 -4.06 9.34 15.15
C CYS A 214 -4.35 10.78 14.69
N HIS A 215 -5.28 10.98 13.76
CA HIS A 215 -5.65 12.30 13.23
C HIS A 215 -6.82 12.95 13.98
N LEU A 216 -7.40 12.27 14.97
CA LEU A 216 -8.44 12.85 15.82
C LEU A 216 -7.88 13.80 16.89
N GLY A 217 -6.59 13.71 17.20
CA GLY A 217 -5.96 14.55 18.21
C GLY A 217 -6.59 14.37 19.60
N ASP A 218 -6.99 15.49 20.20
CA ASP A 218 -7.60 15.57 21.52
C ASP A 218 -9.04 15.04 21.58
N LEU A 219 -9.73 14.90 20.45
CA LEU A 219 -11.09 14.36 20.39
C LEU A 219 -11.21 12.88 20.78
N ILE A 220 -10.10 12.15 20.85
CA ILE A 220 -10.06 10.79 21.43
C ILE A 220 -10.26 10.81 22.96
N MET A 221 -10.01 11.95 23.60
CA MET A 221 -10.05 12.11 25.06
C MET A 221 -11.39 12.62 25.59
N GLU A 222 -12.30 13.04 24.70
CA GLU A 222 -13.68 13.43 25.02
C GLU A 222 -14.60 12.21 25.15
#